data_AF-A0AAD6JFJ7-F1
#
_entry.id   AF-A0AAD6JFJ7-F1
#
_cell.length_a   1.000
_cell.length_b   1.000
_cell.length_c   1.000
_cell.angle_alpha   90.00
_cell.angle_beta   90.00
_cell.angle_gamma   90.00
#
_symmetry.space_group_name_H-M   'P 1'
#
loop_
_entity.id
_entity.type
_entity.pdbx_description
1 polymer ?
#
loop_
_entity_poly.entity_id
_entity_poly.type
_entity_poly.pdbx_seq_one_letter_code
_entity_poly.pdbx_strand_id
1 'polypeptide(L)'
;MADMGLVYCRSGPKRFPLQGAVVRITCLASDGSGYEAAPFSFLSEATDAKGYFFATLSPYEMQENRKIKECKAFLDQSPLETCNVPTDAKQGITGALLASYHYLSDKKMKLFTVGPFVYSSAPTYGSNY
;
A
#
# COMPACT_ATOMS: atom_id res chain seq x y z
N MET A 1 11.89 0.58 -7.00
CA MET A 1 10.90 -0.50 -6.87
C MET A 1 9.54 0.02 -7.26
N ALA A 2 8.60 -0.84 -7.62
CA ALA A 2 7.21 -0.50 -7.81
C ALA A 2 6.31 -1.40 -6.98
N ASP A 3 5.18 -0.89 -6.53
CA ASP A 3 4.12 -1.63 -5.86
C ASP A 3 2.80 -1.41 -6.61
N MET A 4 2.01 -2.47 -6.71
CA MET A 4 0.72 -2.45 -7.36
C MET A 4 -0.27 -3.30 -6.57
N GLY A 5 -1.51 -2.84 -6.48
CA GLY A 5 -2.57 -3.61 -5.89
C GLY A 5 -3.93 -3.01 -6.19
N LEU A 6 -4.93 -3.51 -5.48
CA LEU A 6 -6.33 -3.12 -5.66
C LEU A 6 -6.91 -2.60 -4.35
N VAL A 7 -7.74 -1.57 -4.44
CA VAL A 7 -8.52 -1.06 -3.31
C VAL A 7 -10.00 -1.15 -3.65
N TYR A 8 -10.78 -1.71 -2.72
CA TYR A 8 -12.22 -1.82 -2.82
C TYR A 8 -12.91 -1.07 -1.70
N CYS A 9 -14.14 -0.61 -1.99
CA CYS A 9 -15.10 -0.26 -0.98
C CYS A 9 -16.04 -1.45 -0.74
N ARG A 10 -16.33 -1.73 0.54
CA ARG A 10 -17.42 -2.60 0.98
C ARG A 10 -18.52 -1.74 1.60
N SER A 11 -19.72 -1.80 1.02
CA SER A 11 -20.91 -1.14 1.56
C SER A 11 -22.04 -2.16 1.71
N GLY A 12 -22.27 -2.61 2.95
CA GLY A 12 -23.14 -3.75 3.23
C GLY A 12 -22.70 -5.00 2.46
N PRO A 13 -23.59 -5.66 1.68
CA PRO A 13 -23.24 -6.82 0.86
C PRO A 13 -22.51 -6.46 -0.44
N LYS A 14 -22.47 -5.16 -0.81
CA LYS A 14 -21.87 -4.72 -2.09
C LYS A 14 -20.38 -4.49 -1.92
N ARG A 15 -19.61 -4.92 -2.92
CA ARG A 15 -18.18 -4.62 -3.06
C ARG A 15 -17.93 -4.02 -4.45
N PHE A 16 -17.26 -2.88 -4.50
CA PHE A 16 -16.94 -2.21 -5.76
C PHE A 16 -15.54 -1.59 -5.70
N PRO A 17 -14.84 -1.46 -6.85
CA PRO A 17 -13.55 -0.81 -6.89
C PRO A 17 -13.63 0.63 -6.39
N LEU A 18 -12.66 1.04 -5.58
CA LEU A 18 -12.63 2.38 -5.03
C LEU A 18 -11.63 3.21 -5.83
N GLN A 19 -12.13 4.02 -6.77
CA GLN A 19 -11.34 5.01 -7.52
C GLN A 19 -11.00 6.20 -6.62
N GLY A 20 -9.78 6.71 -6.71
CA GLY A 20 -9.29 7.88 -5.98
C GLY A 20 -8.69 7.60 -4.59
N ALA A 21 -8.63 6.33 -4.16
CA ALA A 21 -8.00 5.94 -2.91
C ALA A 21 -6.47 6.00 -2.99
N VAL A 22 -5.83 6.24 -1.85
CA VAL A 22 -4.37 6.34 -1.73
C VAL A 22 -3.86 5.29 -0.76
N VAL A 23 -2.73 4.68 -1.13
CA VAL A 23 -2.00 3.69 -0.33
C VAL A 23 -0.66 4.30 0.07
N ARG A 24 -0.28 4.13 1.33
CA ARG A 24 1.03 4.52 1.85
C ARG A 24 1.94 3.31 1.88
N ILE A 25 3.15 3.46 1.38
CA ILE A 25 4.22 2.46 1.50
C ILE A 25 5.23 2.99 2.50
N THR A 26 5.52 2.20 3.53
CA THR A 26 6.54 2.52 4.53
C THR A 26 7.61 1.44 4.52
N CYS A 27 8.86 1.84 4.39
CA CYS A 27 10.04 0.99 4.37
C CYS A 27 10.93 1.26 5.58
N LEU A 28 11.34 0.19 6.26
CA LEU A 28 12.46 0.23 7.19
C LEU A 28 13.76 0.48 6.41
N ALA A 29 14.61 1.32 6.98
CA ALA A 29 15.87 1.70 6.38
C ALA A 29 17.02 1.47 7.34
N SER A 30 18.20 1.21 6.79
CA SER A 30 19.47 1.30 7.50
C SER A 30 20.38 2.32 6.84
N ASP A 31 21.28 2.91 7.61
CA ASP A 31 22.32 3.78 7.07
C ASP A 31 23.42 3.00 6.35
N GLY A 32 24.42 3.72 5.82
CA GLY A 32 25.54 3.13 5.09
C GLY A 32 26.38 2.17 5.95
N SER A 33 26.35 2.34 7.27
CA SER A 33 27.05 1.52 8.26
C SER A 33 26.21 0.32 8.76
N GLY A 34 24.94 0.23 8.35
CA GLY A 34 24.04 -0.88 8.67
C GLY A 34 23.20 -0.67 9.94
N TYR A 35 23.32 0.48 10.61
CA TYR A 35 22.49 0.82 11.76
C TYR A 35 21.07 1.22 11.33
N GLU A 36 20.08 0.98 12.20
CA GLU A 36 18.70 1.37 11.94
C GLU A 36 18.60 2.87 11.70
N ALA A 37 17.95 3.25 10.60
CA ALA A 37 17.68 4.62 10.24
C ALA A 37 16.17 4.87 10.31
N ALA A 38 15.78 6.15 10.31
CA ALA A 38 14.38 6.53 10.29
C ALA A 38 13.65 5.87 9.09
N PRO A 39 12.47 5.24 9.30
CA PRO A 39 11.68 4.69 8.21
C PRO A 39 11.38 5.72 7.14
N PHE A 40 11.32 5.26 5.90
CA PHE A 40 10.97 6.08 4.75
C PHE A 40 9.54 5.76 4.32
N SER A 41 8.73 6.78 4.04
CA SER A 41 7.35 6.58 3.55
C SER A 41 7.06 7.40 2.32
N PHE A 42 6.26 6.85 1.42
CA PHE A 42 5.77 7.52 0.22
C PHE A 42 4.33 7.07 -0.09
N LEU A 43 3.61 7.88 -0.85
CA LEU A 43 2.23 7.60 -1.23
C LEU A 43 2.16 7.06 -2.66
N SER A 44 1.18 6.20 -2.92
CA SER A 44 0.79 5.82 -4.27
C SER A 44 0.13 6.99 -4.99
N GLU A 45 0.01 6.86 -6.31
CA GLU A 45 -1.01 7.62 -7.03
C GLU A 45 -2.40 7.23 -6.56
N ALA A 46 -3.38 8.10 -6.81
CA ALA A 46 -4.77 7.81 -6.56
C ALA A 46 -5.23 6.65 -7.46
N THR A 47 -6.00 5.71 -6.90
CA THR A 47 -6.45 4.53 -7.63
C THR A 47 -7.27 4.88 -8.87
N ASP A 48 -7.13 4.08 -9.93
CA ASP A 48 -7.88 4.23 -11.17
C ASP A 48 -9.36 3.82 -11.03
N ALA A 49 -10.13 3.94 -12.12
CA ALA A 49 -11.55 3.56 -12.16
C ALA A 49 -11.82 2.08 -11.83
N LYS A 50 -10.81 1.22 -11.93
CA LYS A 50 -10.86 -0.21 -11.58
C LYS A 50 -10.28 -0.48 -10.20
N GLY A 51 -9.93 0.55 -9.44
CA GLY A 51 -9.39 0.47 -8.09
C GLY A 51 -7.91 0.10 -8.03
N TYR A 52 -7.18 0.09 -9.15
CA TYR A 52 -5.75 -0.22 -9.14
C TYR A 52 -4.96 0.98 -8.66
N PHE A 53 -4.04 0.77 -7.72
CA PHE A 53 -3.02 1.75 -7.39
C PHE A 53 -1.68 1.30 -7.97
N PHE A 54 -0.83 2.29 -8.25
CA PHE A 54 0.56 2.10 -8.60
C PHE A 54 1.41 3.06 -7.78
N ALA A 55 2.47 2.56 -7.18
CA ALA A 55 3.43 3.36 -6.43
C ALA A 55 4.83 3.03 -6.91
N THR A 56 5.61 4.05 -7.23
CA THR A 56 7.00 3.88 -7.66
C THR A 56 7.93 4.59 -6.70
N LEU A 57 9.05 3.93 -6.41
CA LEU A 57 10.18 4.53 -5.72
C LEU A 57 11.42 4.38 -6.59
N SER A 58 11.91 5.50 -7.10
CA SER A 58 13.16 5.58 -7.84
C SER A 58 14.38 5.68 -6.89
N PRO A 59 15.58 5.28 -7.33
CA PRO A 59 16.79 5.47 -6.54
C PRO A 59 17.08 6.92 -6.17
N TYR A 60 16.65 7.89 -6.99
CA TYR A 60 16.86 9.32 -6.73
C TYR A 60 16.01 9.86 -5.58
N GLU A 61 14.83 9.29 -5.37
CA GLU A 61 13.93 9.64 -4.26
C GLU A 61 14.41 9.02 -2.93
N MET A 62 15.35 8.08 -2.99
CA MET A 62 16.00 7.55 -1.81
C MET A 62 17.16 8.45 -1.41
N GLN A 63 17.18 8.91 -0.15
CA GLN A 63 18.33 9.67 0.37
C GLN A 63 19.62 8.87 0.23
N GLU A 64 20.69 9.56 -0.16
CA GLU A 64 22.03 8.99 -0.29
C GLU A 64 22.41 8.22 0.99
N ASN A 65 22.92 7.00 0.80
CA ASN A 65 23.37 6.06 1.84
C ASN A 65 22.29 5.35 2.68
N ARG A 66 21.00 5.37 2.28
CA ARG A 66 19.99 4.52 2.93
C ARG A 66 19.75 3.21 2.17
N LYS A 67 19.78 2.09 2.89
CA LYS A 67 19.42 0.76 2.37
C LYS A 67 18.04 0.37 2.90
N ILE A 68 17.12 0.08 1.98
CA ILE A 68 15.79 -0.45 2.30
C ILE A 68 15.93 -1.92 2.74
N LYS A 69 15.28 -2.27 3.85
CA LYS A 69 15.19 -3.65 4.34
C LYS A 69 13.83 -4.26 4.05
N GLU A 70 12.81 -3.77 4.75
CA GLU A 70 11.45 -4.29 4.73
C GLU A 70 10.49 -3.17 4.38
N CYS A 71 9.54 -3.42 3.47
CA CYS A 71 8.49 -2.47 3.14
C CYS A 71 7.10 -3.07 3.40
N LYS A 72 6.18 -2.23 3.89
CA LYS A 72 4.77 -2.57 4.07
C LYS A 72 3.87 -1.53 3.39
N ALA A 73 2.75 -1.99 2.86
CA ALA A 73 1.71 -1.15 2.27
C ALA A 73 0.50 -1.03 3.21
N PHE A 74 -0.06 0.17 3.30
CA PHE A 74 -1.13 0.56 4.22
C PHE A 74 -2.19 1.37 3.49
N LEU A 75 -3.46 1.20 3.86
CA LEU A 75 -4.50 2.14 3.50
C LEU A 75 -4.18 3.51 4.12
N ASP A 76 -4.24 4.56 3.30
CA ASP A 76 -3.92 5.93 3.74
C ASP A 76 -5.15 6.84 3.66
N GLN A 77 -5.71 6.99 2.47
CA GLN A 77 -6.86 7.88 2.24
C GLN A 77 -7.94 7.20 1.39
N SER A 78 -9.20 7.47 1.74
CA SER A 78 -10.36 7.18 0.89
C SER A 78 -10.95 8.50 0.37
N PRO A 79 -11.40 8.54 -0.89
CA PRO A 79 -12.03 9.72 -1.47
C PRO A 79 -13.53 9.79 -1.19
N LEU A 80 -14.14 8.72 -0.67
CA LEU A 80 -15.58 8.65 -0.40
C LEU A 80 -15.83 8.77 1.10
N GLU A 81 -16.55 9.81 1.50
CA GLU A 81 -16.99 9.99 2.90
C GLU A 81 -17.83 8.82 3.40
N THR A 82 -18.62 8.21 2.52
CA THR A 82 -19.46 7.04 2.82
C THR A 82 -18.68 5.73 2.81
N CYS A 83 -17.40 5.71 2.48
CA CYS A 83 -16.57 4.51 2.49
C CYS A 83 -15.13 4.83 2.86
N ASN A 84 -14.96 5.41 4.05
CA ASN A 84 -13.69 5.92 4.55
C ASN A 84 -13.15 5.16 5.77
N VAL A 85 -13.83 4.11 6.23
CA VAL A 85 -13.35 3.32 7.39
C VAL A 85 -12.36 2.27 6.88
N PRO A 86 -11.05 2.38 7.14
CA PRO A 86 -10.11 1.36 6.71
C PRO A 86 -10.40 0.04 7.42
N THR A 87 -10.13 -1.09 6.77
CA THR A 87 -10.22 -2.41 7.39
C THR A 87 -8.86 -3.10 7.35
N ASP A 88 -8.62 -4.00 8.29
CA ASP A 88 -7.39 -4.79 8.29
C ASP A 88 -7.44 -6.03 7.38
N ALA A 89 -8.41 -6.07 6.46
CA ALA A 89 -8.45 -7.12 5.44
C ALA A 89 -7.17 -7.06 4.60
N LYS A 90 -6.47 -8.21 4.50
CA LYS A 90 -5.15 -8.30 3.86
C LYS A 90 -4.14 -7.31 4.46
N GLN A 91 -4.22 -7.07 5.77
CA GLN A 91 -3.29 -6.20 6.52
C GLN A 91 -3.32 -4.74 6.06
N GLY A 92 -4.49 -4.24 5.63
CA GLY A 92 -4.65 -2.87 5.18
C GLY A 92 -4.35 -1.81 6.26
N ILE A 93 -4.45 -2.14 7.55
CA ILE A 93 -4.14 -1.23 8.68
C ILE A 93 -2.80 -1.61 9.32
N THR A 94 -2.56 -2.90 9.56
CA THR A 94 -1.34 -3.40 10.22
C THR A 94 -0.13 -3.41 9.30
N GLY A 95 -0.34 -3.32 7.99
CA GLY A 95 0.69 -3.23 6.96
C GLY A 95 0.94 -4.56 6.27
N ALA A 96 0.64 -4.62 4.97
CA ALA A 96 0.90 -5.78 4.15
C ALA A 96 2.36 -5.81 3.71
N LEU A 97 3.08 -6.89 4.06
CA LEU A 97 4.49 -7.06 3.73
C LEU A 97 4.70 -7.24 2.22
N LEU A 98 5.61 -6.44 1.65
CA LEU A 98 6.07 -6.58 0.26
C LEU A 98 7.11 -7.71 0.17
N ALA A 99 6.64 -8.96 0.23
CA ALA A 99 7.50 -10.14 0.31
C ALA A 99 7.87 -10.74 -1.06
N SER A 100 6.94 -10.70 -2.03
CA SER A 100 7.12 -11.33 -3.35
C SER A 100 7.15 -10.27 -4.45
N TYR A 101 8.04 -10.46 -5.43
CA TYR A 101 8.15 -9.55 -6.57
C TYR A 101 8.34 -10.29 -7.89
N HIS A 102 7.85 -9.66 -8.94
CA HIS A 102 8.21 -9.97 -10.32
C HIS A 102 9.31 -9.01 -10.76
N TYR A 103 10.39 -9.54 -11.34
CA TYR A 103 11.45 -8.73 -11.88
C TYR A 103 11.14 -8.35 -13.33
N LEU A 104 10.93 -7.05 -13.57
CA LEU A 104 10.74 -6.48 -14.90
C LEU A 104 12.12 -6.13 -15.46
N SER A 105 12.67 -7.01 -16.29
CA SER A 105 14.04 -6.92 -16.81
C SER A 105 14.25 -5.72 -17.72
N ASP A 106 13.26 -5.40 -18.56
CA ASP A 106 13.19 -4.25 -19.44
C ASP A 106 13.31 -2.92 -18.67
N LYS A 107 12.71 -2.86 -17.47
CA LYS A 107 12.72 -1.67 -16.61
C LYS A 107 13.76 -1.71 -15.50
N LYS A 108 14.52 -2.81 -15.37
CA LYS A 108 15.43 -3.09 -14.24
C LYS A 108 14.75 -2.83 -12.88
N MET A 109 13.50 -3.26 -12.75
CA MET A 109 12.63 -2.88 -11.63
C MET A 109 11.97 -4.11 -11.00
N LYS A 110 11.96 -4.16 -9.66
CA LYS A 110 11.13 -5.11 -8.91
C LYS A 110 9.71 -4.55 -8.79
N LEU A 111 8.72 -5.31 -9.27
CA LEU A 111 7.29 -5.04 -9.11
C LEU A 111 6.73 -5.96 -8.03
N PHE A 112 6.28 -5.37 -6.93
CA PHE A 112 5.59 -6.05 -5.84
C PHE A 112 4.08 -6.01 -6.08
N THR A 113 3.37 -6.99 -5.53
CA THR A 113 1.90 -7.04 -5.60
C THR A 113 1.32 -7.32 -4.23
N VAL A 114 0.37 -6.49 -3.80
CA VAL A 114 -0.24 -6.56 -2.47
C VAL A 114 -1.77 -6.39 -2.51
N GLY A 115 -2.42 -6.67 -1.37
CA GLY A 115 -3.86 -6.55 -1.22
C GLY A 115 -4.64 -7.76 -1.76
N PRO A 116 -5.87 -7.57 -2.26
CA PRO A 116 -6.61 -6.31 -2.35
C PRO A 116 -7.00 -5.74 -0.98
N PHE A 117 -6.84 -4.44 -0.79
CA PHE A 117 -7.25 -3.73 0.42
C PHE A 117 -8.73 -3.30 0.37
N VAL A 118 -9.28 -3.01 1.55
CA VAL A 118 -10.72 -2.74 1.70
C VAL A 118 -10.98 -1.59 2.67
N TYR A 119 -11.70 -0.58 2.19
CA TYR A 119 -12.45 0.36 3.02
C TYR A 119 -13.89 -0.13 3.21
N SER A 120 -14.53 0.28 4.31
CA SER A 120 -15.90 -0.07 4.67
C SER A 120 -16.75 1.18 4.87
N SER A 121 -18.05 1.11 4.55
CA SER A 121 -19.01 2.18 4.83
C SER A 121 -19.48 2.24 6.28
N ALA A 122 -19.12 1.23 7.08
CA ALA A 122 -19.40 1.16 8.50
C ALA A 122 -18.22 0.51 9.24
N PRO A 123 -17.95 0.91 10.50
CA PRO A 123 -17.03 0.18 11.35
C PRO A 123 -17.45 -1.27 11.44
N THR A 124 -16.51 -2.20 11.22
CA THR A 124 -16.74 -3.60 11.56
C THR A 124 -16.75 -3.72 13.07
N TYR A 125 -17.91 -3.54 13.70
CA TYR A 125 -18.12 -4.14 15.01
C TYR A 125 -18.03 -5.64 14.82
N GLY A 126 -17.07 -6.27 15.50
CA GLY A 126 -16.74 -7.69 15.33
C GLY A 126 -18.00 -8.54 15.31
N SER A 127 -18.26 -9.18 14.16
CA SER A 127 -19.27 -10.21 14.07
C SER A 127 -18.73 -11.47 14.74
N ASN A 128 -18.94 -11.56 16.07
CA ASN A 128 -18.99 -12.84 16.76
C ASN A 128 -20.34 -13.49 16.42
N TYR A 129 -20.39 -14.27 15.35
CA TYR A 129 -21.37 -15.35 15.14
C TYR A 129 -20.72 -16.44 14.31
#